data_AF-A0A657AL35-F1
#
_entry.id   AF-A0A657AL35-F1
#
_cell.length_a   1.000
_cell.length_b   1.000
_cell.length_c   1.000
_cell.angle_alpha   90.00
_cell.angle_beta   90.00
_cell.angle_gamma   90.00
#
_symmetry.space_group_name_H-M   'P 1'
#
loop_
_entity.id
_entity.type
_entity.pdbx_description
1 polymer ?
#
loop_
_entity_poly.entity_id
_entity_poly.type
_entity_poly.pdbx_seq_one_letter_code
_entity_poly.pdbx_strand_id
1 'polypeptide(L)' 'MKNGFLNLSRKSGEEVFLFVGDTEGNETQIRLVVTEAENGQARLAFQAPANVDIWREELLD' A
#
# COMPACT_ATOMS: atom_id res chain seq x y z
N MET A 1 10.13 -17.13 -6.41
CA MET A 1 10.43 -15.68 -6.40
C MET A 1 11.10 -15.35 -5.09
N LYS A 2 12.21 -14.61 -5.10
CA LYS A 2 12.89 -14.21 -3.86
C LYS A 2 12.13 -13.00 -3.31
N ASN A 3 11.72 -13.03 -2.05
CA ASN A 3 11.03 -11.89 -1.45
C ASN A 3 11.96 -10.67 -1.49
N GLY A 4 11.50 -9.57 -2.09
CA GLY A 4 12.18 -8.29 -2.08
C GLY A 4 11.76 -7.49 -0.85
N PHE A 5 12.68 -6.71 -0.29
CA PHE A 5 12.38 -5.75 0.76
C PHE A 5 12.76 -4.35 0.25
N LEU A 6 11.81 -3.43 0.27
CA LEU A 6 12.00 -2.05 -0.15
C LEU A 6 11.71 -1.14 1.05
N ASN A 7 12.69 -0.33 1.43
CA ASN A 7 12.54 0.69 2.48
C ASN A 7 12.71 2.08 1.86
N LEU A 8 11.75 2.95 2.12
CA LEU A 8 11.65 4.27 1.49
C LEU A 8 10.91 5.25 2.40
N SER A 9 11.32 6.52 2.37
CA SER A 9 10.64 7.60 3.10
C SER A 9 9.72 8.36 2.14
N ARG A 10 8.48 8.65 2.58
CA ARG A 10 7.53 9.50 1.85
C ARG A 10 7.11 10.71 2.67
N LYS A 11 7.03 11.88 2.03
CA LYS A 11 6.40 13.10 2.57
C LYS A 11 4.87 13.04 2.45
N SER A 12 4.16 13.97 3.09
CA SER A 12 2.73 14.13 2.83
C SER A 12 2.48 14.50 1.36
N GLY A 13 1.49 13.86 0.73
CA GLY A 13 1.18 13.98 -0.69
C GLY A 13 2.04 13.10 -1.61
N GLU A 14 3.07 12.43 -1.10
CA GLU A 14 3.91 11.54 -1.87
C GLU A 14 3.33 10.11 -1.93
N GLU A 15 3.31 9.54 -3.14
CA GLU A 15 2.58 8.30 -3.44
C GLU A 15 3.50 7.09 -3.65
N VAL A 16 2.96 5.90 -3.44
CA VAL A 16 3.56 4.60 -3.76
C VAL A 16 2.51 3.79 -4.52
N PHE A 17 2.92 3.18 -5.63
CA PHE A 17 2.09 2.28 -6.41
C PHE A 17 2.62 0.85 -6.26
N LEU A 18 1.73 -0.06 -5.88
CA LEU A 18 2.01 -1.49 -5.84
C LEU A 18 1.28 -2.14 -7.00
N PHE A 19 1.99 -3.02 -7.71
CA PHE A 19 1.45 -3.78 -8.82
C PHE A 19 1.57 -5.26 -8.48
N VAL A 20 0.42 -5.93 -8.42
CA VAL A 20 0.32 -7.36 -8.16
C VAL A 20 -0.11 -8.03 -9.46
N GLY A 21 0.85 -8.68 -10.12
CA GLY A 21 0.59 -9.49 -11.31
C GLY A 21 0.22 -10.93 -10.92
N ASP A 22 -0.74 -11.52 -11.62
CA ASP A 22 -1.02 -12.96 -11.54
C ASP A 22 -0.27 -13.75 -12.64
N THR A 23 -0.42 -15.07 -12.64
CA THR A 23 0.22 -15.94 -13.65
C THR A 23 -0.42 -15.83 -15.04
N GLU A 24 -1.57 -15.19 -15.15
CA GLU A 24 -2.32 -14.99 -16.38
C GLU A 24 -2.00 -13.65 -17.05
N GLY A 25 -1.18 -12.81 -16.39
CA GLY A 25 -0.77 -11.50 -16.89
C GLY A 25 -1.74 -10.38 -16.53
N ASN A 26 -2.73 -10.61 -15.68
CA ASN A 26 -3.56 -9.54 -15.14
C ASN A 26 -2.77 -8.80 -14.05
N GLU A 27 -2.99 -7.48 -13.98
CA GLU A 27 -2.30 -6.62 -13.03
C GLU A 27 -3.31 -5.90 -12.15
N THR A 28 -3.15 -6.03 -10.83
CA THR A 28 -3.90 -5.26 -9.84
C THR A 28 -3.02 -4.12 -9.34
N GLN A 29 -3.47 -2.89 -9.56
CA GLN A 29 -2.81 -1.69 -9.06
C GLN A 29 -3.40 -1.26 -7.72
N ILE A 30 -2.54 -1.01 -6.74
CA ILE A 30 -2.91 -0.44 -5.43
C ILE A 30 -2.12 0.86 -5.26
N ARG A 31 -2.82 1.95 -4.93
CA ARG A 31 -2.21 3.25 -4.63
C ARG A 31 -2.22 3.50 -3.14
N LEU A 32 -1.06 3.83 -2.59
CA LEU A 32 -0.85 4.25 -1.21
C LEU A 32 -0.32 5.68 -1.19
N VAL A 33 -0.89 6.53 -0.33
CA VAL A 33 -0.39 7.90 -0.11
C VAL A 33 -0.32 8.20 1.38
N VAL A 34 0.76 8.88 1.80
CA VAL A 34 0.81 9.53 3.11
C VAL A 34 0.06 10.85 2.97
N THR A 35 -1.11 10.96 3.59
CA THR A 35 -1.92 12.19 3.51
C THR A 35 -1.45 13.24 4.52
N GLU A 36 -1.10 12.80 5.73
CA GLU A 36 -0.64 13.64 6.84
C GLU A 36 0.38 12.87 7.67
N ALA A 37 1.29 13.57 8.34
CA ALA A 37 2.19 12.98 9.33
C ALA A 37 2.40 13.97 10.47
N GLU A 38 1.99 13.57 11.68
CA GLU A 38 2.06 14.41 12.87
C GLU A 38 2.35 13.55 14.12
N ASN A 39 3.20 14.04 15.02
CA ASN A 39 3.46 13.42 16.33
C ASN A 39 3.84 11.93 16.28
N GLY A 40 4.62 11.52 15.26
CA GLY A 40 5.04 10.13 15.08
C GLY A 40 3.98 9.21 14.48
N GLN A 41 2.81 9.74 14.11
CA GLN A 41 1.74 9.03 13.43
C GLN A 41 1.61 9.51 11.98
N ALA A 42 1.42 8.58 11.05
CA ALA A 42 1.11 8.87 9.66
C ALA A 42 -0.34 8.50 9.33
N ARG A 43 -1.05 9.39 8.65
CA ARG A 43 -2.36 9.11 8.05
C ARG A 43 -2.15 8.57 6.65
N LEU A 44 -2.50 7.30 6.46
CA LEU A 44 -2.39 6.61 5.17
C LEU A 44 -3.76 6.58 4.48
N ALA A 45 -3.78 6.79 3.17
CA ALA A 45 -4.95 6.50 2.34
C ALA A 45 -4.57 5.46 1.29
N PHE A 46 -5.46 4.49 1.11
CA PHE A 46 -5.34 3.43 0.12
C PHE A 46 -6.46 3.55 -0.89
N GLN A 47 -6.13 3.34 -2.16
CA GLN A 47 -7.08 3.18 -3.24
C GLN A 47 -6.75 1.87 -3.94
N ALA A 48 -7.71 0.95 -3.94
CA ALA A 48 -7.58 -0.37 -4.53
C ALA A 48 -8.89 -0.79 -5.23
N PRO A 49 -8.83 -1.72 -6.18
CA PRO A 49 -10.00 -2.36 -6.77
C PRO A 49 -10.86 -3.09 -5.74
N ALA A 50 -12.13 -3.33 -6.07
CA ALA A 50 -13.12 -3.91 -5.15
C ALA A 50 -12.80 -5.34 -4.68
N ASN A 51 -11.93 -6.06 -5.40
CA ASN A 51 -11.48 -7.41 -5.06
C ASN A 51 -10.23 -7.44 -4.16
N VAL A 52 -9.75 -6.27 -3.71
CA VAL A 52 -8.62 -6.17 -2.78
C VAL A 52 -9.11 -5.76 -1.41
N ASP A 53 -8.95 -6.66 -0.44
CA ASP A 53 -9.22 -6.34 0.96
C ASP A 53 -8.00 -5.70 1.63
N ILE A 54 -8.22 -4.60 2.35
CA ILE A 54 -7.19 -3.89 3.10
C ILE A 54 -7.55 -4.00 4.58
N TRP A 55 -6.71 -4.73 5.31
CA TRP A 55 -6.90 -4.97 6.74
C TRP A 55 -5.86 -4.19 7.55
N ARG A 56 -6.27 -3.77 8.74
CA ARG A 56 -5.34 -3.34 9.78
C ARG A 56 -4.93 -4.56 10.58
N GLU A 57 -3.67 -4.61 11.00
CA GLU A 57 -3.11 -5.78 11.70
C GLU A 57 -3.90 -6.12 12.96
N GLU A 58 -4.35 -5.13 13.73
CA GLU A 58 -5.12 -5.32 14.96
C GLU A 58 -6.51 -5.97 14.76
N LEU A 59 -6.91 -6.24 13.52
CA LEU A 59 -8.15 -6.93 13.16
C LEU A 59 -7.92 -8.36 12.67
N LEU A 60 -6.66 -8.80 12.60
CA LEU A 60 -6.28 -10.16 12.23
C LEU A 60 -6.04 -10.92 13.54
N ASP A 61 -7.00 -11.74 13.96
CA ASP A 61 -6.93 -12.56 15.18
C ASP A 61 -5.69 -13.48 15.24
#